data_AF-A0A367ZAN3-F1
#
_entry.id   AF-A0A367ZAN3-F1
#
_cell.length_a   1.000
_cell.length_b   1.000
_cell.length_c   1.000
_cell.angle_alpha   90.00
_cell.angle_beta   90.00
_cell.angle_gamma   90.00
#
_symmetry.space_group_name_H-M   'P 1'
#
loop_
_entity.id
_entity.type
_entity.pdbx_description
1 polymer ?
#
loop_
_entity_poly.entity_id
_entity_poly.type
_entity_poly.pdbx_seq_one_letter_code
_entity_poly.pdbx_strand_id
1 'polypeptide(L)'
;MEMIREYLKKTPVLVGIGFVAGLILGWFVIGWGIWPVKWTDAAPEHLRHDLKLEYLSMAVDSYILNQDAELAKKRFAEFGEEGENLLKEIEQQKPQQAANIAAFRLAVSGEATLPLPTQAAGGEVLPTEEAQPTTRAGSSILRNIVIVFCVAFVIILLGVAVFFFLRSRKPAVRTPAQASYSQPLAPEVGEGWEAIPQAAPSQEPPMMQFMASYKYGDDLFDDSFSIDSQSGEFLGECGVNISETIGVGEPKKVTAFEVWLFDKNDIQTITKVLMSEHAYNDEATYQRLAAKGEPVLVQPGMETVLETQSLQLVVRVVDMAYGDGAMPSNSYFEQLILELAVWSKM
;
A
#
# COMPACT_ATOMS: atom_id res chain seq x y z
N MET A 1 21.45 2.55 40.38
CA MET A 1 22.85 2.88 40.06
C MET A 1 23.73 1.64 39.95
N GLU A 2 23.66 0.70 40.90
CA GLU A 2 24.42 -0.58 40.86
C GLU A 2 24.14 -1.44 39.60
N MET A 3 22.87 -1.60 39.23
CA MET A 3 22.45 -2.46 38.11
C MET A 3 22.86 -1.92 36.71
N ILE A 4 23.02 -0.59 36.58
CA ILE A 4 23.48 0.07 35.35
C ILE A 4 24.99 -0.18 35.17
N ARG A 5 25.74 -0.12 36.28
CA ARG A 5 27.18 -0.40 36.33
C ARG A 5 27.53 -1.84 35.94
N GLU A 6 26.65 -2.79 36.25
CA GLU A 6 26.86 -4.21 35.93
C GLU A 6 26.62 -4.51 34.44
N TYR A 7 25.67 -3.83 33.80
CA TYR A 7 25.45 -3.89 32.35
C TYR A 7 26.56 -3.20 31.53
N LEU A 8 27.15 -2.13 32.06
CA LEU A 8 28.30 -1.42 31.49
C LEU A 8 29.60 -2.27 31.45
N LYS A 9 29.68 -3.38 32.19
CA LYS A 9 30.84 -4.29 32.19
C LYS A 9 30.82 -5.34 31.09
N LYS A 10 29.71 -5.49 30.35
CA LYS A 10 29.63 -6.40 29.20
C LYS A 10 29.98 -5.60 27.93
N THR A 11 31.25 -5.64 27.54
CA THR A 11 31.81 -5.02 26.31
C THR A 11 30.89 -5.03 25.08
N PRO A 12 30.16 -6.12 24.73
CA PRO A 12 29.30 -6.11 23.54
C PRO A 12 28.06 -5.20 23.65
N VAL A 13 27.52 -4.97 24.86
CA VAL A 13 26.33 -4.12 25.05
C VAL A 13 26.69 -2.65 24.85
N LEU A 14 27.88 -2.26 25.29
CA LEU A 14 28.38 -0.89 25.10
C LEU A 14 28.63 -0.57 23.61
N VAL A 15 29.15 -1.55 22.87
CA VAL A 15 29.37 -1.44 21.42
C VAL A 15 28.03 -1.32 20.69
N GLY A 16 27.03 -2.13 21.06
CA GLY A 16 25.69 -2.06 20.46
C GLY A 16 25.01 -0.71 20.68
N ILE A 17 25.07 -0.17 21.90
CA ILE A 17 24.50 1.15 22.22
C ILE A 17 25.25 2.26 21.46
N GLY A 18 26.58 2.19 21.38
CA GLY A 18 27.38 3.16 20.62
C GLY A 18 27.06 3.15 19.12
N PHE A 19 26.84 1.97 18.55
CA PHE A 19 26.47 1.82 17.14
C PHE A 19 25.09 2.44 16.85
N VAL A 20 24.09 2.12 17.66
CA VAL A 20 22.72 2.65 17.50
C VAL A 20 22.72 4.18 17.70
N ALA A 21 23.43 4.68 18.70
CA ALA A 21 23.56 6.12 18.92
C ALA A 21 24.26 6.82 17.74
N GLY A 22 25.30 6.21 17.18
CA GLY A 22 25.99 6.70 15.98
C GLY A 22 25.08 6.75 14.75
N LEU A 23 24.24 5.72 14.54
CA LEU A 23 23.28 5.68 13.44
C LEU A 23 22.21 6.76 13.56
N ILE A 24 21.65 6.95 14.76
CA ILE A 24 20.65 7.98 15.00
C ILE A 24 21.25 9.38 14.80
N LEU A 25 22.47 9.61 15.31
CA LEU A 25 23.17 10.88 15.11
C LEU A 25 23.51 11.12 13.63
N GLY A 26 24.04 10.12 12.94
CA GLY A 26 24.35 10.21 11.51
C GLY A 26 23.10 10.51 10.68
N TRP A 27 22.02 9.77 10.90
CA TRP A 27 20.78 9.93 10.15
C TRP A 27 20.15 11.30 10.39
N PHE A 28 19.90 11.67 11.65
CA PHE A 28 19.15 12.90 11.96
C PHE A 28 20.00 14.17 11.87
N VAL A 29 21.26 14.15 12.34
CA VAL A 29 22.09 15.36 12.38
C VAL A 29 22.73 15.61 11.02
N ILE A 30 23.30 14.58 10.38
CA ILE A 30 24.02 14.75 9.11
C ILE A 30 23.02 14.71 7.95
N GLY A 31 22.17 13.68 7.88
CA GLY A 31 21.25 13.47 6.76
C GLY A 31 20.14 14.51 6.62
N TRP A 32 19.67 15.09 7.72
CA TRP A 32 18.58 16.08 7.69
C TRP A 32 18.99 17.48 8.16
N GLY A 33 20.04 17.60 8.99
CA GLY A 33 20.51 18.88 9.51
C GLY A 33 21.56 19.55 8.62
N ILE A 34 22.70 18.87 8.41
CA ILE A 34 23.84 19.42 7.68
C ILE A 34 23.61 19.36 6.16
N TRP A 35 22.99 18.28 5.67
CA TRP A 35 22.81 18.05 4.24
C TRP A 35 21.35 17.77 3.86
N PRO A 36 20.46 18.76 3.92
CA PRO A 36 19.06 18.56 3.56
C PRO A 36 18.94 18.13 2.09
N VAL A 37 18.16 17.07 1.84
CA VAL A 37 17.82 16.62 0.49
C VAL A 37 16.98 17.71 -0.18
N LYS A 38 17.50 18.26 -1.27
CA LYS A 38 16.77 19.22 -2.11
C LYS A 38 16.11 18.45 -3.24
N TRP A 39 14.79 18.46 -3.26
CA TRP A 39 14.02 17.99 -4.39
C TRP A 39 13.99 19.12 -5.42
N THR A 40 14.49 18.84 -6.62
CA THR A 40 14.39 19.74 -7.77
C THR A 40 13.36 19.14 -8.72
N ASP A 41 12.42 19.95 -9.20
CA ASP A 41 11.45 19.51 -10.20
C ASP A 41 12.20 19.00 -11.44
N ALA A 42 11.80 17.81 -11.90
CA ALA A 42 12.42 17.16 -13.05
C ALA A 42 11.87 17.77 -14.35
N ALA A 43 12.76 18.06 -15.30
CA ALA A 43 12.37 18.54 -16.62
C ALA A 43 11.67 17.42 -17.43
N PRO A 44 10.80 17.77 -18.40
CA PRO A 44 10.14 16.82 -19.31
C PRO A 44 11.08 15.82 -20.02
N GLU A 45 12.36 16.17 -20.20
CA GLU A 45 13.39 15.25 -20.69
C GLU A 45 13.54 13.97 -19.85
N HIS A 46 13.18 13.98 -18.57
CA HIS A 46 13.27 12.81 -17.68
C HIS A 46 12.00 11.95 -17.65
N LEU A 47 10.96 12.33 -18.41
CA LEU A 47 9.73 11.54 -18.50
C LEU A 47 9.97 10.20 -19.21
N ARG A 48 9.05 9.25 -18.99
CA ARG A 48 8.99 8.00 -19.78
C ARG A 48 8.71 8.33 -21.25
N HIS A 49 9.26 7.54 -22.17
CA HIS A 49 9.26 7.83 -23.62
C HIS A 49 7.87 8.12 -24.20
N ASP A 50 6.86 7.33 -23.83
CA ASP A 50 5.46 7.54 -24.21
C ASP A 50 4.91 8.91 -23.76
N LEU A 51 5.21 9.31 -22.52
CA LEU A 51 4.81 10.60 -21.97
C LEU A 51 5.56 11.77 -22.61
N LYS A 52 6.81 11.57 -23.06
CA LYS A 52 7.53 12.57 -23.85
C LYS A 52 6.80 12.87 -25.15
N LEU A 53 6.37 11.83 -25.87
CA LEU A 53 5.62 11.97 -27.13
C LEU A 53 4.26 12.65 -26.91
N GLU A 54 3.56 12.32 -25.83
CA GLU A 54 2.26 12.91 -25.50
C GLU A 54 2.39 14.39 -25.09
N TYR A 55 3.34 14.72 -24.22
CA TYR A 55 3.59 16.11 -23.82
C TYR A 55 4.00 16.98 -25.02
N LEU A 56 4.88 16.47 -25.88
CA LEU A 56 5.30 17.19 -27.07
C LEU A 56 4.16 17.34 -28.09
N SER A 57 3.28 16.34 -28.23
CA SER A 57 2.04 16.48 -29.02
C SER A 57 1.16 17.61 -28.47
N MET A 58 0.97 17.67 -27.15
CA MET A 58 0.21 18.76 -26.51
C MET A 58 0.87 20.12 -26.69
N ALA A 59 2.21 20.20 -26.69
CA ALA A 59 2.93 21.43 -26.95
C ALA A 59 2.70 21.93 -28.40
N VAL A 60 2.68 21.01 -29.37
CA VAL A 60 2.32 21.29 -30.77
C VAL A 60 0.88 21.80 -30.86
N ASP A 61 -0.08 21.09 -30.27
CA ASP A 61 -1.50 21.49 -30.30
C ASP A 61 -1.72 22.85 -29.62
N SER A 62 -1.06 23.09 -28.49
CA SER A 62 -1.08 24.37 -27.77
C SER A 62 -0.54 25.53 -28.61
N TYR A 63 0.49 25.29 -29.44
CA TYR A 63 1.02 26.31 -30.34
C TYR A 63 0.05 26.60 -31.48
N ILE A 64 -0.55 25.58 -32.09
CA ILE A 64 -1.52 25.78 -33.18
C ILE A 64 -2.73 26.58 -32.69
N LEU A 65 -3.18 26.32 -31.47
CA LEU A 65 -4.33 27.02 -30.89
C LEU A 65 -4.01 28.47 -30.49
N ASN A 66 -2.87 28.71 -29.84
CA ASN A 66 -2.57 30.00 -29.21
C ASN A 66 -1.56 30.86 -29.98
N GLN A 67 -0.88 30.28 -30.98
CA GLN A 67 0.18 30.90 -31.79
C GLN A 67 1.34 31.51 -30.98
N ASP A 68 1.53 31.05 -29.73
CA ASP A 68 2.59 31.52 -28.83
C ASP A 68 3.91 30.80 -29.12
N ALA A 69 4.75 31.42 -29.95
CA ALA A 69 6.04 30.88 -30.36
C ALA A 69 7.07 30.88 -29.22
N GLU A 70 6.99 31.81 -28.26
CA GLU A 70 7.95 31.89 -27.16
C GLU A 70 7.70 30.79 -26.13
N LEU A 71 6.43 30.51 -25.82
CA LEU A 71 6.07 29.37 -24.99
C LEU A 71 6.41 28.03 -25.67
N ALA A 72 6.20 27.92 -26.98
CA ALA A 72 6.57 26.74 -27.77
C ALA A 72 8.08 26.47 -27.71
N LYS A 73 8.91 27.50 -27.92
CA LYS A 73 10.38 27.41 -27.80
C LYS A 73 10.82 26.96 -26.43
N LYS A 74 10.23 27.54 -25.37
CA LYS A 74 10.56 27.18 -23.98
C LYS A 74 10.26 25.70 -23.71
N ARG A 75 9.05 25.24 -24.06
CA ARG A 75 8.64 23.84 -23.85
C ARG A 75 9.44 22.85 -24.69
N PHE A 76 9.86 23.25 -25.89
CA PHE A 76 10.70 22.41 -26.73
C PHE A 76 12.13 22.31 -26.20
N ALA A 77 12.68 23.43 -25.70
CA ALA A 77 14.02 23.46 -25.11
C ALA A 77 14.15 22.55 -23.88
N GLU A 78 13.06 22.30 -23.16
CA GLU A 78 12.98 21.35 -22.03
C GLU A 78 13.21 19.88 -22.40
N PHE A 79 13.24 19.53 -23.70
CA PHE A 79 13.57 18.18 -24.21
C PHE A 79 15.02 18.03 -24.70
N GLY A 80 15.80 19.12 -24.71
CA GLY A 80 17.20 19.10 -25.15
C GLY A 80 17.38 18.52 -26.57
N GLU A 81 18.42 17.72 -26.75
CA GLU A 81 18.80 17.13 -28.04
C GLU A 81 17.83 16.04 -28.54
N GLU A 82 16.99 15.48 -27.65
CA GLU A 82 16.02 14.44 -28.02
C GLU A 82 14.76 15.00 -28.69
N GLY A 83 14.45 16.29 -28.51
CA GLY A 83 13.21 16.91 -28.98
C GLY A 83 12.96 16.73 -30.49
N GLU A 84 14.01 16.84 -31.32
CA GLU A 84 13.90 16.66 -32.77
C GLU A 84 13.60 15.22 -33.18
N ASN A 85 14.15 14.24 -32.45
CA ASN A 85 13.88 12.83 -32.70
C ASN A 85 12.44 12.49 -32.31
N LEU A 86 11.96 13.02 -31.19
CA LEU A 86 10.58 12.88 -30.75
C LEU A 86 9.60 13.51 -31.75
N LEU A 87 9.89 14.70 -32.30
CA LEU A 87 9.03 15.29 -33.35
C LEU A 87 8.93 14.42 -34.60
N LYS A 88 10.05 13.83 -35.05
CA LYS A 88 10.04 12.90 -36.19
C LYS A 88 9.23 11.65 -35.90
N GLU A 89 9.31 11.13 -34.69
CA GLU A 89 8.55 9.97 -34.25
C GLU A 89 7.03 10.27 -34.20
N ILE A 90 6.63 11.42 -33.66
CA ILE A 90 5.22 11.86 -33.66
C ILE A 90 4.72 12.05 -35.09
N GLU A 91 5.52 12.63 -35.97
CA GLU A 91 5.18 12.85 -37.39
C GLU A 91 4.93 11.51 -38.12
N GLN A 92 5.68 10.46 -37.78
CA GLN A 92 5.48 9.11 -38.31
C GLN A 92 4.25 8.41 -37.70
N GLN A 93 4.00 8.57 -36.40
CA GLN A 93 2.86 7.94 -35.71
C GLN A 93 1.52 8.60 -36.03
N LYS A 94 1.51 9.92 -36.27
CA LYS A 94 0.31 10.74 -36.47
C LYS A 94 0.44 11.58 -37.74
N PRO A 95 0.35 10.97 -38.95
CA PRO A 95 0.49 11.70 -40.21
C PRO A 95 -0.55 12.81 -40.39
N GLN A 96 -1.71 12.71 -39.74
CA GLN A 96 -2.74 13.76 -39.72
C GLN A 96 -2.28 15.05 -39.01
N GLN A 97 -1.25 15.00 -38.16
CA GLN A 97 -0.68 16.15 -37.46
C GLN A 97 0.59 16.69 -38.14
N ALA A 98 1.03 16.12 -39.27
CA ALA A 98 2.28 16.51 -39.93
C ALA A 98 2.34 18.01 -40.27
N ALA A 99 1.22 18.61 -40.72
CA ALA A 99 1.16 20.04 -40.99
C ALA A 99 1.34 20.90 -39.72
N ASN A 100 0.76 20.47 -38.60
CA ASN A 100 0.87 21.16 -37.31
C ASN A 100 2.30 21.07 -36.76
N ILE A 101 2.91 19.89 -36.88
CA ILE A 101 4.30 19.63 -36.48
C ILE A 101 5.26 20.48 -37.31
N ALA A 102 5.03 20.61 -38.62
CA ALA A 102 5.85 21.47 -39.49
C ALA A 102 5.75 22.95 -39.09
N ALA A 103 4.54 23.45 -38.80
CA ALA A 103 4.34 24.82 -38.33
C ALA A 103 5.00 25.06 -36.96
N PHE A 104 4.88 24.11 -36.03
CA PHE A 104 5.56 24.17 -34.73
C PHE A 104 7.10 24.16 -34.89
N ARG A 105 7.65 23.29 -35.74
CA ARG A 105 9.09 23.19 -36.01
C ARG A 105 9.64 24.52 -36.55
N LEU A 106 8.91 25.18 -37.46
CA LEU A 106 9.28 26.51 -37.99
C LEU A 106 9.24 27.61 -36.90
N ALA A 107 8.27 27.55 -36.00
CA ALA A 107 8.14 28.50 -34.91
C ALA A 107 9.26 28.38 -33.88
N VAL A 108 9.69 27.14 -33.60
CA VAL A 108 10.72 26.85 -32.62
C VAL A 108 12.14 27.02 -33.18
N SER A 109 12.36 26.76 -34.47
CA SER A 109 13.66 26.97 -35.14
C SER A 109 14.04 28.45 -35.31
N GLY A 110 13.11 29.39 -35.03
CA GLY A 110 13.37 30.82 -35.08
C GLY A 110 13.37 31.44 -36.49
N GLU A 111 12.95 30.69 -37.52
CA GLU A 111 12.88 31.17 -38.91
C GLU A 111 11.52 31.81 -39.27
N ALA A 112 10.58 31.92 -38.34
CA ALA A 112 9.29 32.57 -38.57
C ALA A 112 9.44 34.10 -38.71
N THR A 113 9.66 34.56 -39.94
CA THR A 113 9.33 35.93 -40.35
C THR A 113 8.18 35.92 -41.37
N LEU A 114 7.18 36.77 -41.08
CA LEU A 114 6.07 37.30 -41.92
C LEU A 114 4.72 36.55 -41.90
N PRO A 115 3.57 37.25 -42.12
CA PRO A 115 3.18 38.60 -41.73
C PRO A 115 1.85 38.61 -40.92
N LEU A 116 1.64 39.67 -40.11
CA LEU A 116 0.41 39.90 -39.34
C LEU A 116 -0.86 39.94 -40.21
N PRO A 117 -1.98 39.37 -39.74
CA PRO A 117 -3.29 39.96 -39.93
C PRO A 117 -3.66 40.82 -38.71
N THR A 118 -3.75 42.13 -38.95
CA THR A 118 -4.42 43.08 -38.08
C THR A 118 -5.87 42.63 -37.81
N GLN A 119 -6.20 42.41 -36.54
CA GLN A 119 -7.50 42.82 -35.99
C GLN A 119 -7.38 43.03 -34.48
N ALA A 120 -7.98 44.14 -34.05
CA ALA A 120 -7.75 44.81 -32.79
C ALA A 120 -8.53 44.20 -31.62
N ALA A 121 -7.91 44.16 -30.45
CA ALA A 121 -8.59 44.34 -29.18
C ALA A 121 -7.58 44.93 -28.18
N GLY A 122 -7.91 46.12 -27.66
CA GLY A 122 -7.06 46.88 -26.76
C GLY A 122 -6.89 46.22 -25.40
N GLY A 123 -5.74 46.50 -24.80
CA GLY A 123 -5.44 46.25 -23.40
C GLY A 123 -4.16 46.99 -23.07
N GLU A 124 -4.28 48.00 -22.21
CA GLU A 124 -3.18 48.82 -21.69
C GLU A 124 -2.01 47.97 -21.19
N VAL A 125 -0.81 48.35 -21.62
CA VAL A 125 0.46 47.92 -21.02
C VAL A 125 0.64 48.71 -19.72
N LEU A 126 0.33 48.08 -18.59
CA LEU A 126 0.86 48.47 -17.28
C LEU A 126 2.11 47.62 -17.01
N PRO A 127 3.24 48.22 -16.57
CA PRO A 127 4.46 47.46 -16.33
C PRO A 127 4.30 46.51 -15.15
N THR A 128 4.57 45.23 -15.42
CA THR A 128 4.72 44.15 -14.44
C THR A 128 5.76 44.52 -13.40
N GLU A 129 5.31 44.68 -12.17
CA GLU A 129 6.10 44.75 -10.95
C GLU A 129 6.92 43.45 -10.80
N GLU A 130 8.24 43.58 -10.67
CA GLU A 130 9.12 42.46 -10.30
C GLU A 130 8.65 41.87 -8.97
N ALA A 131 8.08 40.67 -9.02
CA ALA A 131 7.86 39.85 -7.84
C ALA A 131 9.22 39.40 -7.29
N GLN A 132 9.80 40.21 -6.41
CA GLN A 132 10.82 39.77 -5.48
C GLN A 132 10.27 38.60 -4.65
N PRO A 133 11.02 37.50 -4.46
CA PRO A 133 10.62 36.48 -3.50
C PRO A 133 10.67 37.09 -2.10
N THR A 134 9.49 37.37 -1.54
CA THR A 134 9.30 37.64 -0.12
C THR A 134 9.80 36.45 0.68
N THR A 135 10.99 36.58 1.27
CA THR A 135 11.46 35.73 2.35
C THR A 135 10.52 35.91 3.53
N ARG A 136 9.54 35.01 3.65
CA ARG A 136 8.66 34.91 4.82
C ARG A 136 9.49 34.40 5.99
N ALA A 137 10.13 35.32 6.70
CA ALA A 137 10.78 35.08 7.98
C ALA A 137 9.70 34.68 9.00
N GLY A 138 9.52 33.37 9.21
CA GLY A 138 8.51 32.85 10.12
C GLY A 138 8.54 31.34 10.28
N SER A 139 9.72 30.74 10.52
CA SER A 139 9.81 29.28 10.74
C SER A 139 10.79 28.85 11.84
N SER A 140 11.47 29.77 12.52
CA SER A 140 12.43 29.41 13.59
C SER A 140 11.74 29.04 14.90
N ILE A 141 10.62 29.66 15.25
CA ILE A 141 9.94 29.45 16.53
C ILE A 141 9.10 28.16 16.52
N LEU A 142 8.34 27.91 15.45
CA LEU A 142 7.55 26.67 15.31
C LEU A 142 8.43 25.43 15.23
N ARG A 143 9.56 25.50 14.49
CA ARG A 143 10.53 24.40 14.44
C ARG A 143 11.14 24.10 15.80
N ASN A 144 11.48 25.13 16.58
CA ASN A 144 12.04 24.94 17.92
C ASN A 144 11.01 24.37 18.91
N ILE A 145 9.73 24.77 18.81
CA ILE A 145 8.64 24.21 19.63
C ILE A 145 8.41 22.73 19.31
N VAL A 146 8.38 22.37 18.02
CA VAL A 146 8.21 20.97 17.59
C VAL A 146 9.37 20.10 18.06
N ILE A 147 10.61 20.59 17.99
CA ILE A 147 11.78 19.85 18.49
C ILE A 147 11.70 19.65 20.01
N VAL A 148 11.31 20.68 20.77
CA VAL A 148 11.15 20.57 22.23
C VAL A 148 10.03 19.58 22.59
N PHE A 149 8.91 19.60 21.86
CA PHE A 149 7.82 18.63 22.06
C PHE A 149 8.23 17.21 21.71
N CYS A 150 8.97 17.00 20.60
CA CYS A 150 9.48 15.68 20.24
C CYS A 150 10.47 15.14 21.27
N VAL A 151 11.38 15.97 21.78
CA VAL A 151 12.33 15.57 22.83
C VAL A 151 11.61 15.27 24.13
N ALA A 152 10.63 16.10 24.53
CA ALA A 152 9.82 15.85 25.72
C ALA A 152 9.01 14.55 25.59
N PHE A 153 8.44 14.27 24.41
CA PHE A 153 7.70 13.05 24.14
C PHE A 153 8.59 11.80 24.24
N VAL A 154 9.81 11.85 23.69
CA VAL A 154 10.79 10.76 23.80
C VAL A 154 11.20 10.51 25.25
N ILE A 155 11.39 11.57 26.05
CA ILE A 155 11.69 11.45 27.48
C ILE A 155 10.51 10.81 28.24
N ILE A 156 9.28 11.20 27.91
CA ILE A 156 8.07 10.62 28.51
C ILE A 156 7.94 9.13 28.15
N LEU A 157 8.15 8.75 26.89
CA LEU A 157 8.11 7.35 26.46
C LEU A 157 9.20 6.51 27.13
N LEU A 158 10.42 7.03 27.27
CA LEU A 158 11.49 6.39 28.03
C LEU A 158 11.13 6.23 29.51
N GLY A 159 10.49 7.24 30.11
CA GLY A 159 9.99 7.18 31.49
C GLY A 159 8.91 6.13 31.68
N VAL A 160 7.95 6.03 30.74
CA VAL A 160 6.87 5.04 30.76
C VAL A 160 7.43 3.63 30.57
N ALA A 161 8.36 3.43 29.63
CA ALA A 161 9.01 2.14 29.40
C ALA A 161 9.77 1.66 30.65
N VAL A 162 10.52 2.55 31.31
CA VAL A 162 11.22 2.23 32.56
C VAL A 162 10.24 1.94 33.70
N PHE A 163 9.15 2.70 33.81
CA PHE A 163 8.10 2.47 34.81
C PHE A 163 7.40 1.11 34.61
N PHE A 164 7.04 0.77 33.37
CA PHE A 164 6.42 -0.51 33.05
C PHE A 164 7.38 -1.68 33.31
N PHE A 165 8.65 -1.52 32.94
CA PHE A 165 9.68 -2.54 33.20
C PHE A 165 9.97 -2.75 34.69
N LEU A 166 9.89 -1.69 35.50
CA LEU A 166 10.00 -1.78 36.96
C LEU A 166 8.74 -2.40 37.59
N ARG A 167 7.56 -2.18 37.00
CA ARG A 167 6.29 -2.76 37.46
C ARG A 167 6.13 -4.24 37.08
N SER A 168 6.74 -4.68 35.99
CA SER A 168 6.79 -6.10 35.57
C SER A 168 7.69 -6.99 36.43
N ARG A 169 8.34 -6.44 37.48
CA ARG A 169 9.05 -7.23 38.49
C ARG A 169 8.22 -7.34 39.77
N LYS A 170 7.17 -8.18 39.75
CA LYS A 170 6.60 -8.78 40.97
C LYS A 170 6.61 -10.31 40.84
N PRO A 171 6.99 -11.04 41.91
CA PRO A 171 7.17 -12.48 41.87
C PRO A 171 5.83 -13.20 41.76
N ALA A 172 5.80 -14.24 40.93
CA ALA A 172 4.64 -15.11 40.73
C ALA A 172 4.23 -15.78 42.05
N VAL A 173 3.07 -15.37 42.58
CA VAL A 173 2.38 -16.08 43.65
C VAL A 173 1.55 -17.17 42.97
N ARG A 174 1.93 -18.44 43.18
CA ARG A 174 1.11 -19.61 42.88
C ARG A 174 0.03 -19.75 43.95
N THR A 175 -1.24 -19.79 43.56
CA THR A 175 -2.35 -20.29 44.39
C THR A 175 -3.34 -21.06 43.50
N PRO A 176 -3.88 -22.22 43.93
CA PRO A 176 -4.52 -23.21 43.06
C PRO A 176 -6.02 -22.94 42.81
N ALA A 177 -6.54 -23.71 41.85
CA ALA A 177 -7.90 -23.69 41.32
C ALA A 177 -9.01 -23.81 42.38
N GLN A 178 -10.09 -23.07 42.17
CA GLN A 178 -11.39 -23.33 42.78
C GLN A 178 -12.48 -23.44 41.71
N ALA A 179 -13.18 -24.58 41.77
CA ALA A 179 -14.38 -24.87 41.00
C ALA A 179 -15.52 -23.93 41.41
N SER A 180 -16.35 -23.54 40.45
CA SER A 180 -17.67 -22.97 40.71
C SER A 180 -18.64 -23.46 39.65
N TYR A 181 -19.61 -24.25 40.13
CA TYR A 181 -20.77 -24.71 39.38
C TYR A 181 -21.79 -23.58 39.26
N SER A 182 -22.36 -23.39 38.07
CA SER A 182 -23.69 -22.82 37.92
C SER A 182 -24.27 -23.15 36.55
N GLN A 183 -25.18 -24.13 36.54
CA GLN A 183 -26.27 -24.27 35.56
C GLN A 183 -27.28 -23.12 35.76
N PRO A 184 -28.05 -22.67 34.74
CA PRO A 184 -29.28 -23.40 34.40
C PRO A 184 -29.82 -23.33 32.95
N LEU A 185 -30.66 -24.35 32.69
CA LEU A 185 -31.89 -24.41 31.89
C LEU A 185 -31.86 -24.35 30.34
N ALA A 186 -32.20 -25.50 29.77
CA ALA A 186 -32.63 -25.75 28.41
C ALA A 186 -34.05 -25.22 28.12
N PRO A 187 -34.39 -25.14 26.82
CA PRO A 187 -35.65 -25.69 26.31
C PRO A 187 -35.35 -26.88 25.39
N GLU A 188 -36.11 -27.94 25.59
CA GLU A 188 -36.08 -29.19 24.83
C GLU A 188 -37.13 -29.17 23.69
N VAL A 189 -36.87 -30.00 22.69
CA VAL A 189 -37.78 -30.69 21.75
C VAL A 189 -37.71 -30.23 20.30
N GLY A 190 -37.17 -31.15 19.48
CA GLY A 190 -37.26 -31.21 18.03
C GLY A 190 -36.32 -32.29 17.49
N GLU A 191 -36.72 -33.55 17.62
CA GLU A 191 -35.94 -34.75 17.26
C GLU A 191 -35.52 -34.82 15.78
N GLY A 192 -34.37 -35.47 15.53
CA GLY A 192 -34.20 -36.28 14.32
C GLY A 192 -32.94 -36.03 13.50
N TRP A 193 -31.79 -36.54 13.96
CA TRP A 193 -30.86 -37.34 13.14
C TRP A 193 -29.72 -37.88 14.01
N GLU A 194 -29.43 -39.17 13.90
CA GLU A 194 -28.26 -39.80 14.53
C GLU A 194 -26.99 -39.27 13.87
N ALA A 195 -26.29 -38.38 14.57
CA ALA A 195 -24.96 -37.92 14.20
C ALA A 195 -23.91 -38.78 14.92
N ILE A 196 -23.01 -39.34 14.13
CA ILE A 196 -21.73 -39.95 14.50
C ILE A 196 -21.03 -39.06 15.55
N PRO A 197 -20.38 -39.60 16.61
CA PRO A 197 -19.76 -38.78 17.64
C PRO A 197 -18.52 -38.06 17.05
N GLN A 198 -18.73 -36.86 16.52
CA GLN A 198 -17.65 -35.90 16.31
C GLN A 198 -17.30 -35.30 17.67
N ALA A 199 -16.05 -35.53 18.08
CA ALA A 199 -15.44 -34.85 19.20
C ALA A 199 -15.63 -33.34 19.01
N ALA A 200 -16.41 -32.70 19.88
CA ALA A 200 -16.50 -31.25 19.94
C ALA A 200 -15.09 -30.70 20.19
N PRO A 201 -14.51 -29.89 19.28
CA PRO A 201 -13.32 -29.16 19.64
C PRO A 201 -13.75 -28.14 20.69
N SER A 202 -13.17 -28.24 21.87
CA SER A 202 -13.19 -27.22 22.91
C SER A 202 -12.43 -25.99 22.41
N GLN A 203 -12.96 -25.29 21.41
CA GLN A 203 -12.45 -24.01 20.96
C GLN A 203 -13.20 -22.94 21.75
N GLU A 204 -12.45 -22.12 22.47
CA GLU A 204 -12.95 -20.83 22.94
C GLU A 204 -13.59 -20.09 21.75
N PRO A 205 -14.66 -19.30 21.95
CA PRO A 205 -15.25 -18.55 20.84
C PRO A 205 -14.21 -17.60 20.24
N PRO A 206 -14.22 -17.37 18.92
CA PRO A 206 -13.32 -16.41 18.29
C PRO A 206 -13.56 -15.02 18.87
N MET A 207 -12.48 -14.26 18.99
CA MET A 207 -12.56 -12.90 19.50
C MET A 207 -13.28 -11.98 18.52
N MET A 208 -13.11 -12.22 17.22
CA MET A 208 -13.79 -11.53 16.13
C MET A 208 -14.07 -12.48 14.98
N GLN A 209 -15.15 -12.19 14.26
CA GLN A 209 -15.56 -12.90 13.06
C GLN A 209 -15.96 -11.88 12.00
N PHE A 210 -15.48 -12.08 10.78
CA PHE A 210 -15.79 -11.26 9.61
C PHE A 210 -16.27 -12.15 8.47
N MET A 211 -16.95 -11.54 7.51
CA MET A 211 -17.36 -12.21 6.28
C MET A 211 -16.89 -11.40 5.09
N ALA A 212 -16.08 -12.01 4.24
CA ALA A 212 -15.62 -11.44 2.99
C ALA A 212 -16.39 -12.11 1.84
N SER A 213 -16.99 -11.32 0.95
CA SER A 213 -17.91 -11.82 -0.07
C SER A 213 -17.57 -11.25 -1.42
N TYR A 214 -16.83 -12.01 -2.22
CA TYR A 214 -16.58 -11.70 -3.61
C TYR A 214 -17.74 -12.16 -4.50
N LYS A 215 -18.07 -11.34 -5.51
CA LYS A 215 -18.97 -11.69 -6.59
C LYS A 215 -18.41 -11.24 -7.93
N TYR A 216 -18.64 -12.03 -8.98
CA TYR A 216 -18.27 -11.68 -10.35
C TYR A 216 -18.79 -10.30 -10.73
N GLY A 217 -17.91 -9.48 -11.30
CA GLY A 217 -18.16 -8.05 -11.53
C GLY A 217 -17.41 -7.13 -10.57
N ASP A 218 -16.96 -7.62 -9.42
CA ASP A 218 -16.19 -6.83 -8.45
C ASP A 218 -14.68 -6.88 -8.76
N ASP A 219 -14.28 -6.13 -9.78
CA ASP A 219 -12.90 -6.14 -10.31
C ASP A 219 -11.86 -5.44 -9.42
N LEU A 220 -12.32 -4.84 -8.32
CA LEU A 220 -11.52 -4.11 -7.32
C LEU A 220 -11.68 -4.69 -5.91
N PHE A 221 -12.19 -5.92 -5.78
CA PHE A 221 -12.39 -6.58 -4.49
C PHE A 221 -11.10 -6.63 -3.66
N ASP A 222 -11.15 -5.98 -2.49
CA ASP A 222 -10.06 -5.83 -1.51
C ASP A 222 -10.69 -5.51 -0.13
N ASP A 223 -11.11 -6.55 0.59
CA ASP A 223 -11.69 -6.43 1.92
C ASP A 223 -10.59 -6.48 2.98
N SER A 224 -10.60 -5.51 3.91
CA SER A 224 -9.68 -5.46 5.05
C SER A 224 -10.42 -5.18 6.36
N PHE A 225 -10.03 -5.88 7.42
CA PHE A 225 -10.66 -5.86 8.73
C PHE A 225 -9.63 -5.68 9.84
N SER A 226 -9.78 -4.60 10.62
CA SER A 226 -8.94 -4.36 11.79
C SER A 226 -9.27 -5.34 12.92
N ILE A 227 -8.22 -5.82 13.58
CA ILE A 227 -8.30 -6.73 14.71
C ILE A 227 -7.96 -5.96 15.97
N ASP A 228 -8.98 -5.59 16.74
CA ASP A 228 -8.83 -4.90 18.03
C ASP A 228 -9.19 -5.82 19.21
N SER A 229 -8.57 -5.57 20.36
CA SER A 229 -8.97 -6.18 21.64
C SER A 229 -10.31 -5.63 22.12
N GLN A 230 -10.93 -6.30 23.11
CA GLN A 230 -12.13 -5.78 23.79
C GLN A 230 -11.93 -4.39 24.43
N SER A 231 -10.68 -4.01 24.72
CA SER A 231 -10.31 -2.67 25.22
C SER A 231 -10.08 -1.62 24.13
N GLY A 232 -10.20 -1.98 22.84
CA GLY A 232 -9.95 -1.08 21.71
C GLY A 232 -8.48 -0.88 21.37
N GLU A 233 -7.58 -1.70 21.92
CA GLU A 233 -6.18 -1.74 21.46
C GLU A 233 -6.08 -2.53 20.16
N PHE A 234 -5.44 -1.95 19.15
CA PHE A 234 -5.09 -2.60 17.90
C PHE A 234 -4.09 -3.74 18.10
N LEU A 235 -4.46 -4.93 17.62
CA LEU A 235 -3.68 -6.17 17.69
C LEU A 235 -3.15 -6.59 16.32
N GLY A 236 -3.86 -6.28 15.24
CA GLY A 236 -3.48 -6.69 13.89
C GLY A 236 -4.54 -6.35 12.84
N GLU A 237 -4.40 -6.92 11.66
CA GLU A 237 -5.34 -6.74 10.56
C GLU A 237 -5.39 -8.00 9.71
N CYS A 238 -6.55 -8.33 9.14
CA CYS A 238 -6.67 -9.42 8.18
C CYS A 238 -7.54 -9.00 7.01
N GLY A 239 -7.34 -9.62 5.85
CA GLY A 239 -8.08 -9.26 4.66
C GLY A 239 -8.01 -10.28 3.56
N VAL A 240 -8.79 -10.01 2.52
CA VAL A 240 -8.89 -10.83 1.31
C VAL A 240 -8.87 -9.92 0.09
N ASN A 241 -7.98 -10.18 -0.86
CA ASN A 241 -7.92 -9.42 -2.11
C ASN A 241 -7.73 -10.32 -3.34
N ILE A 242 -7.92 -9.74 -4.52
CA ILE A 242 -7.68 -10.42 -5.80
C ILE A 242 -6.17 -10.59 -6.03
N SER A 243 -5.72 -11.84 -6.20
CA SER A 243 -4.32 -12.13 -6.51
C SER A 243 -4.06 -12.26 -8.01
N GLU A 244 -4.91 -12.99 -8.73
CA GLU A 244 -4.71 -13.26 -10.15
C GLU A 244 -6.03 -13.43 -10.90
N THR A 245 -6.01 -13.12 -12.18
CA THR A 245 -7.13 -13.24 -13.11
C THR A 245 -6.72 -14.08 -14.30
N ILE A 246 -7.69 -14.72 -14.95
CA ILE A 246 -7.46 -15.56 -16.13
C ILE A 246 -8.14 -14.97 -17.37
N GLY A 247 -7.45 -15.04 -18.51
CA GLY A 247 -7.95 -14.55 -19.79
C GLY A 247 -7.92 -13.03 -19.90
N VAL A 248 -8.76 -12.49 -20.78
CA VAL A 248 -8.86 -11.05 -21.06
C VAL A 248 -10.33 -10.61 -21.07
N GLY A 249 -10.56 -9.31 -20.88
CA GLY A 249 -11.88 -8.69 -20.93
C GLY A 249 -12.45 -8.35 -19.56
N GLU A 250 -13.55 -7.61 -19.58
CA GLU A 250 -14.29 -7.14 -18.40
C GLU A 250 -15.69 -7.80 -18.36
N PRO A 251 -16.22 -8.15 -17.17
CA PRO A 251 -15.53 -8.15 -15.88
C PRO A 251 -14.39 -9.17 -15.81
N LYS A 252 -13.38 -8.86 -14.99
CA LYS A 252 -12.21 -9.72 -14.77
C LYS A 252 -12.64 -11.06 -14.19
N LYS A 253 -12.03 -12.12 -14.72
CA LYS A 253 -12.28 -13.50 -14.28
C LYS A 253 -11.24 -13.85 -13.23
N VAL A 254 -11.58 -13.63 -11.96
CA VAL A 254 -10.66 -13.86 -10.84
C VAL A 254 -10.44 -15.35 -10.62
N THR A 255 -9.18 -15.78 -10.69
CA THR A 255 -8.79 -17.20 -10.56
C THR A 255 -8.14 -17.53 -9.22
N ALA A 256 -7.66 -16.51 -8.50
CA ALA A 256 -7.07 -16.68 -7.17
C ALA A 256 -7.23 -15.42 -6.29
N PHE A 257 -7.31 -15.65 -4.98
CA PHE A 257 -7.38 -14.62 -3.94
C PHE A 257 -6.22 -14.77 -2.96
N GLU A 258 -5.70 -13.67 -2.43
CA GLU A 258 -4.81 -13.68 -1.28
C GLU A 258 -5.62 -13.44 -0.02
N VAL A 259 -5.47 -14.33 0.96
CA VAL A 259 -5.91 -14.09 2.34
C VAL A 259 -4.68 -13.87 3.17
N TRP A 260 -4.67 -12.79 3.96
CA TRP A 260 -3.50 -12.37 4.71
C TRP A 260 -3.85 -12.02 6.15
N LEU A 261 -2.86 -12.21 7.03
CA LEU A 261 -2.92 -11.88 8.45
C LEU A 261 -1.67 -11.10 8.83
N PHE A 262 -1.88 -9.87 9.29
CA PHE A 262 -0.88 -9.02 9.92
C PHE A 262 -1.09 -8.98 11.43
N ASP A 263 -0.01 -9.08 12.18
CA ASP A 263 0.01 -9.01 13.64
C ASP A 263 0.96 -7.90 14.07
N LYS A 264 0.52 -7.01 14.96
CA LYS A 264 1.33 -5.90 15.49
C LYS A 264 2.62 -6.36 16.18
N ASN A 265 2.62 -7.57 16.74
CA ASN A 265 3.76 -8.18 17.42
C ASN A 265 4.64 -9.03 16.48
N ASP A 266 4.24 -9.18 15.21
CA ASP A 266 4.97 -9.92 14.20
C ASP A 266 5.49 -8.98 13.09
N ILE A 267 6.72 -9.22 12.64
CA ILE A 267 7.31 -8.42 11.55
C ILE A 267 6.91 -8.94 10.17
N GLN A 268 6.31 -10.12 10.10
CA GLN A 268 5.89 -10.76 8.85
C GLN A 268 4.37 -10.83 8.77
N THR A 269 3.85 -10.46 7.61
CA THR A 269 2.48 -10.79 7.22
C THR A 269 2.46 -12.22 6.70
N ILE A 270 1.55 -13.03 7.21
CA ILE A 270 1.33 -14.39 6.71
C ILE A 270 0.29 -14.30 5.61
N THR A 271 0.58 -14.90 4.46
CA THR A 271 -0.31 -14.88 3.29
C THR A 271 -0.52 -16.29 2.76
N LYS A 272 -1.78 -16.63 2.49
CA LYS A 272 -2.17 -17.82 1.73
C LYS A 272 -2.87 -17.42 0.46
N VAL A 273 -2.62 -18.16 -0.62
CA VAL A 273 -3.24 -17.91 -1.91
C VAL A 273 -4.29 -18.97 -2.17
N LEU A 274 -5.56 -18.57 -2.09
CA LEU A 274 -6.73 -19.38 -2.38
C LEU A 274 -6.92 -19.47 -3.91
N MET A 275 -6.74 -20.66 -4.48
CA MET A 275 -6.75 -20.90 -5.93
C MET A 275 -7.99 -21.64 -6.41
N SER A 276 -8.45 -21.30 -7.61
CA SER A 276 -9.34 -22.16 -8.39
C SER A 276 -8.69 -23.52 -8.69
N GLU A 277 -9.51 -24.53 -8.96
CA GLU A 277 -9.00 -25.86 -9.32
C GLU A 277 -8.11 -25.81 -10.57
N HIS A 278 -8.47 -25.01 -11.57
CA HIS A 278 -7.63 -24.83 -12.75
C HIS A 278 -6.28 -24.18 -12.40
N ALA A 279 -6.28 -23.08 -11.64
CA ALA A 279 -5.04 -22.39 -11.27
C ALA A 279 -4.11 -23.27 -10.42
N TYR A 280 -4.67 -24.13 -9.57
CA TYR A 280 -3.90 -25.05 -8.75
C TYR A 280 -3.25 -26.18 -9.56
N ASN A 281 -3.89 -26.60 -10.66
CA ASN A 281 -3.39 -27.69 -11.52
C ASN A 281 -2.54 -27.20 -12.72
N ASP A 282 -2.57 -25.91 -13.04
CA ASP A 282 -1.69 -25.31 -14.04
C ASP A 282 -0.33 -24.95 -13.43
N GLU A 283 0.72 -25.68 -13.83
CA GLU A 283 2.06 -25.55 -13.24
C GLU A 283 2.60 -24.10 -13.32
N ALA A 284 2.37 -23.42 -14.44
CA ALA A 284 2.87 -22.06 -14.62
C ALA A 284 2.19 -21.07 -13.66
N THR A 285 0.87 -21.18 -13.48
CA THR A 285 0.09 -20.33 -12.57
C THR A 285 0.37 -20.66 -11.12
N TYR A 286 0.42 -21.96 -10.77
CA TYR A 286 0.77 -22.41 -9.44
C TYR A 286 2.12 -21.83 -8.97
N GLN A 287 3.16 -21.91 -9.80
CA GLN A 287 4.50 -21.41 -9.44
C GLN A 287 4.52 -19.88 -9.25
N ARG A 288 3.80 -19.12 -10.08
CA ARG A 288 3.69 -17.66 -9.90
C ARG A 288 3.02 -17.30 -8.58
N LEU A 289 1.93 -17.99 -8.25
CA LEU A 289 1.17 -17.71 -7.05
C LEU A 289 1.85 -18.22 -5.77
N ALA A 290 2.58 -19.34 -5.84
CA ALA A 290 3.39 -19.85 -4.74
C ALA A 290 4.51 -18.89 -4.31
N ALA A 291 4.92 -17.97 -5.20
CA ALA A 291 5.86 -16.91 -4.85
C ALA A 291 5.23 -15.77 -4.02
N LYS A 292 3.89 -15.66 -3.97
CA LYS A 292 3.16 -14.63 -3.23
C LYS A 292 2.71 -15.09 -1.84
N GLY A 293 2.45 -16.39 -1.67
CA GLY A 293 2.02 -16.98 -0.41
C GLY A 293 1.83 -18.49 -0.53
N GLU A 294 1.42 -19.15 0.56
CA GLU A 294 1.18 -20.60 0.55
C GLU A 294 -0.04 -20.96 -0.32
N PRO A 295 0.12 -21.78 -1.37
CA PRO A 295 -1.00 -22.20 -2.22
C PRO A 295 -2.02 -23.08 -1.50
N VAL A 296 -3.31 -22.76 -1.68
CA VAL A 296 -4.43 -23.52 -1.12
C VAL A 296 -5.47 -23.73 -2.22
N LEU A 297 -5.80 -24.99 -2.53
CA LEU A 297 -6.89 -25.32 -3.44
C LEU A 297 -8.23 -25.04 -2.76
N VAL A 298 -9.05 -24.17 -3.31
CA VAL A 298 -10.37 -23.83 -2.74
C VAL A 298 -11.38 -24.95 -3.00
N GLN A 299 -12.02 -25.43 -1.94
CA GLN A 299 -13.13 -26.39 -1.99
C GLN A 299 -14.27 -25.95 -1.07
N PRO A 300 -15.53 -26.28 -1.39
CA PRO A 300 -16.66 -25.96 -0.52
C PRO A 300 -16.49 -26.55 0.88
N GLY A 301 -16.70 -25.72 1.91
CA GLY A 301 -16.59 -26.13 3.32
C GLY A 301 -15.16 -26.38 3.81
N MET A 302 -14.13 -26.12 3.01
CA MET A 302 -12.75 -26.26 3.48
C MET A 302 -12.40 -25.18 4.50
N GLU A 303 -11.41 -25.50 5.33
CA GLU A 303 -10.82 -24.56 6.29
C GLU A 303 -9.31 -24.49 6.09
N THR A 304 -8.73 -23.30 6.23
CA THR A 304 -7.29 -23.09 6.29
C THR A 304 -6.95 -22.10 7.40
N VAL A 305 -5.76 -22.24 7.98
CA VAL A 305 -5.34 -21.46 9.15
C VAL A 305 -4.09 -20.64 8.82
N LEU A 306 -4.13 -19.36 9.18
CA LEU A 306 -2.98 -18.45 9.19
C LEU A 306 -2.60 -18.19 10.64
N GLU A 307 -1.33 -18.35 10.96
CA GLU A 307 -0.83 -18.17 12.33
C GLU A 307 0.35 -17.23 12.38
N THR A 308 0.24 -16.22 13.24
CA THR A 308 1.36 -15.36 13.63
C THR A 308 1.82 -15.73 15.04
N GLN A 309 2.67 -14.88 15.63
CA GLN A 309 3.06 -15.00 17.02
C GLN A 309 1.89 -14.90 18.01
N SER A 310 0.97 -13.95 17.85
CA SER A 310 -0.09 -13.68 18.83
C SER A 310 -1.52 -13.81 18.31
N LEU A 311 -1.70 -14.06 17.01
CA LEU A 311 -3.00 -14.22 16.37
C LEU A 311 -3.08 -15.54 15.57
N GLN A 312 -4.27 -16.12 15.55
CA GLN A 312 -4.65 -17.20 14.67
C GLN A 312 -5.90 -16.79 13.91
N LEU A 313 -5.85 -16.86 12.58
CA LEU A 313 -6.99 -16.65 11.70
C LEU A 313 -7.37 -17.99 11.09
N VAL A 314 -8.61 -18.43 11.30
CA VAL A 314 -9.22 -19.55 10.57
C VAL A 314 -10.09 -18.96 9.47
N VAL A 315 -9.84 -19.41 8.25
CA VAL A 315 -10.58 -19.01 7.06
C VAL A 315 -11.40 -20.21 6.61
N ARG A 316 -12.72 -20.05 6.55
CA ARG A 316 -13.64 -21.09 6.13
C ARG A 316 -14.36 -20.68 4.85
N VAL A 317 -14.38 -21.59 3.87
CA VAL A 317 -15.17 -21.40 2.65
C VAL A 317 -16.63 -21.71 2.97
N VAL A 318 -17.44 -20.67 3.13
CA VAL A 318 -18.87 -20.80 3.43
C VAL A 318 -19.64 -21.18 2.18
N ASP A 319 -19.34 -20.52 1.08
CA ASP A 319 -19.97 -20.80 -0.22
C ASP A 319 -19.01 -20.42 -1.35
N MET A 320 -19.10 -21.14 -2.46
CA MET A 320 -18.35 -20.81 -3.67
C MET A 320 -19.07 -21.34 -4.89
N ALA A 321 -18.95 -20.60 -5.99
CA ALA A 321 -19.39 -21.03 -7.30
C ALA A 321 -18.32 -20.66 -8.33
N TYR A 322 -18.03 -21.58 -9.24
CA TYR A 322 -17.24 -21.25 -10.43
C TYR A 322 -18.13 -20.62 -11.50
N GLY A 323 -17.55 -19.72 -12.28
CA GLY A 323 -18.25 -19.14 -13.41
C GLY A 323 -18.31 -20.09 -14.61
N ASP A 324 -19.41 -20.02 -15.34
CA ASP A 324 -19.63 -20.76 -16.58
C ASP A 324 -19.23 -19.91 -17.80
N GLY A 325 -18.68 -20.53 -18.83
CA GLY A 325 -18.42 -19.82 -20.09
C GLY A 325 -17.35 -20.47 -20.97
N ALA A 326 -16.70 -19.64 -21.78
CA ALA A 326 -15.67 -20.06 -22.73
C ALA A 326 -14.28 -20.30 -22.11
N MET A 327 -14.12 -20.06 -20.81
CA MET A 327 -12.88 -20.36 -20.09
C MET A 327 -12.79 -21.85 -19.76
N PRO A 328 -11.60 -22.38 -19.44
CA PRO A 328 -11.47 -23.73 -18.91
C PRO A 328 -12.40 -23.95 -17.71
N SER A 329 -12.87 -25.18 -17.51
CA SER A 329 -13.72 -25.52 -16.37
C SER A 329 -13.03 -25.19 -15.05
N ASN A 330 -13.81 -24.73 -14.05
CA ASN A 330 -13.33 -24.46 -12.69
C ASN A 330 -12.13 -23.49 -12.65
N SER A 331 -12.14 -22.49 -13.55
CA SER A 331 -10.99 -21.58 -13.74
C SER A 331 -11.13 -20.20 -13.14
N TYR A 332 -12.35 -19.77 -12.82
CA TYR A 332 -12.57 -18.50 -12.13
C TYR A 332 -13.83 -18.58 -11.29
N PHE A 333 -13.89 -17.76 -10.25
CA PHE A 333 -15.01 -17.74 -9.31
C PHE A 333 -16.12 -16.81 -9.83
N GLU A 334 -17.35 -17.30 -9.83
CA GLU A 334 -18.55 -16.47 -9.95
C GLU A 334 -18.87 -15.82 -8.60
N GLN A 335 -18.61 -16.57 -7.51
CA GLN A 335 -18.85 -16.14 -6.14
C GLN A 335 -17.85 -16.86 -5.22
N LEU A 336 -17.38 -16.16 -4.19
CA LEU A 336 -16.62 -16.74 -3.09
C LEU A 336 -16.99 -16.02 -1.79
N ILE A 337 -17.54 -16.77 -0.83
CA ILE A 337 -17.88 -16.26 0.50
C ILE A 337 -16.99 -16.96 1.52
N LEU A 338 -16.23 -16.15 2.24
CA LEU A 338 -15.30 -16.60 3.27
C LEU A 338 -15.75 -16.07 4.63
N GLU A 339 -15.72 -16.94 5.64
CA GLU A 339 -15.76 -16.54 7.03
C GLU A 339 -14.31 -16.48 7.55
N LEU A 340 -13.97 -15.37 8.20
CA LEU A 340 -12.68 -15.11 8.80
C LEU A 340 -12.88 -15.02 10.31
N ALA A 341 -12.42 -16.02 11.05
CA ALA A 341 -12.53 -16.07 12.50
C ALA A 341 -11.16 -15.93 13.14
N VAL A 342 -11.03 -15.02 14.11
CA VAL A 342 -9.73 -14.67 14.73
C VAL A 342 -9.72 -15.06 16.21
N TRP A 343 -8.61 -15.66 16.64
CA TRP A 343 -8.30 -15.96 18.03
C TRP A 343 -6.97 -15.34 18.44
N SER A 344 -6.85 -15.00 19.72
CA SER A 344 -5.57 -14.65 20.32
C SER A 344 -4.83 -15.93 20.74
N LYS A 345 -3.56 -16.05 20.36
CA LYS A 345 -2.67 -17.11 20.82
C LYS A 345 -2.03 -16.68 22.14
N MET A 346 -2.20 -17.49 23.19
CA MET A 346 -1.61 -17.28 24.52
C MET A 346 -0.13 -17.62 24.58
#